data_AF-A0AAV8VCX2-F1
#
_entry.id   AF-A0AAV8VCX2-F1
#
_cell.length_a   1.000
_cell.length_b   1.000
_cell.length_c   1.000
_cell.angle_alpha   90.00
_cell.angle_beta   90.00
_cell.angle_gamma   90.00
#
_symmetry.space_group_name_H-M   'P 1'
#
loop_
_entity.id
_entity.type
_entity.pdbx_description
1 polymer ?
#
loop_
_entity_poly.entity_id
_entity_poly.type
_entity_poly.pdbx_seq_one_letter_code
_entity_poly.pdbx_strand_id
1 'polypeptide(L)'
;MLLRSCFRKLNKLSLQFRACGNHKNGSKVMLNENRLGDMSSKYKIFQEQDAEIISDSYEERLKYSDLLEVTKVDNYSFLGLNLERGKHGVFDIEDLVKVLVRENSENILVVKVPAEIKYVEYMCIVSGKSQKHMQAIAQFVKKVFKRKCCKNDIIPKVEGELSKDWIAVDLGNIALHIFSKKARELYDLDSLWAAGSRFDDEYNKREPVSEMLEKHSVYLEGLEPAS
;
A
#
# COMPACT_ATOMS: atom_id res chain seq x y z
N MET A 1 5.56 8.42 -0.23
CA MET A 1 6.52 8.50 0.91
C MET A 1 5.88 9.01 2.21
N LEU A 2 4.94 9.96 2.15
CA LEU A 2 4.28 10.54 3.33
C LEU A 2 3.34 9.58 4.08
N LEU A 3 2.69 8.62 3.39
CA LEU A 3 1.86 7.56 4.00
C LEU A 3 2.66 6.74 5.03
N ARG A 4 3.91 6.40 4.68
CA ARG A 4 4.83 5.68 5.58
C ARG A 4 5.27 6.52 6.77
N SER A 5 5.38 7.83 6.60
CA SER A 5 5.74 8.76 7.69
C SER A 5 4.58 8.90 8.68
N CYS A 6 3.35 9.05 8.18
CA CYS A 6 2.13 9.12 9.00
C CYS A 6 1.89 7.80 9.76
N PHE A 7 2.02 6.65 9.08
CA PHE A 7 1.91 5.32 9.70
C PHE A 7 2.95 5.09 10.81
N ARG A 8 4.21 5.47 10.58
CA ARG A 8 5.28 5.34 11.59
C ARG A 8 5.13 6.30 12.76
N LYS A 9 4.59 7.50 12.55
CA LYS A 9 4.41 8.51 13.61
C LYS A 9 3.27 8.12 14.55
N LEU A 10 2.20 7.51 14.02
CA LEU A 10 1.07 6.98 14.82
C LEU A 10 1.39 5.66 15.54
N ASN A 11 2.15 4.75 14.91
CA ASN A 11 2.57 3.49 15.58
C ASN A 11 3.68 3.67 16.63
N LYS A 12 4.37 4.82 16.66
CA LYS A 12 5.44 5.09 17.63
C LYS A 12 4.93 5.35 19.05
N LEU A 13 3.63 5.66 19.22
CA LEU A 13 3.03 5.86 20.54
C LEU A 13 2.62 4.55 21.25
N SER A 14 2.60 3.40 20.57
CA SER A 14 2.09 2.14 21.14
C SER A 14 3.13 1.03 21.34
N LEU A 15 4.40 1.26 20.98
CA LEU A 15 5.44 0.22 20.93
C LEU A 15 6.70 0.63 21.69
N GLN A 16 6.57 0.73 23.01
CA GLN A 16 7.67 0.46 23.94
C GLN A 16 7.29 -0.83 24.69
N PHE A 17 8.24 -1.75 24.81
CA PHE A 17 8.13 -3.14 25.31
C PHE A 17 7.74 -4.22 24.30
N ARG A 18 8.77 -4.76 23.62
CA ARG A 18 9.17 -6.18 23.74
C ARG A 18 10.43 -6.42 22.90
N ALA A 19 11.57 -6.50 23.58
CA ALA A 19 12.82 -7.01 23.05
C ALA A 19 13.23 -8.23 23.89
N CYS A 20 13.31 -9.39 23.25
CA CYS A 20 13.96 -10.64 23.65
C CYS A 20 14.05 -11.44 22.35
N GLY A 21 15.11 -12.12 21.93
CA GLY A 21 16.41 -12.47 22.50
C GLY A 21 17.04 -13.51 21.56
N ASN A 22 18.37 -13.50 21.45
CA ASN A 22 19.32 -14.34 20.68
C ASN A 22 18.98 -15.87 20.57
N HIS A 23 19.52 -16.70 19.65
CA HIS A 23 20.95 -17.05 19.45
C HIS A 23 21.17 -18.11 18.32
N LYS A 24 22.32 -18.02 17.57
CA LYS A 24 23.33 -19.07 17.17
C LYS A 24 22.85 -20.37 16.44
N ASN A 25 23.57 -21.07 15.53
CA ASN A 25 24.97 -21.12 15.06
C ASN A 25 25.10 -22.14 13.88
N GLY A 26 26.18 -22.02 13.06
CA GLY A 26 26.92 -23.11 12.35
C GLY A 26 26.22 -23.80 11.15
N SER A 27 26.87 -24.26 10.07
CA SER A 27 28.25 -24.74 9.89
C SER A 27 28.61 -24.79 8.40
N LYS A 28 29.92 -24.77 8.12
CA LYS A 28 30.63 -24.74 6.83
C LYS A 28 30.97 -26.17 6.38
N VAL A 29 30.79 -26.51 5.10
CA VAL A 29 31.57 -27.59 4.45
C VAL A 29 31.92 -27.16 3.02
N MET A 30 33.21 -26.98 2.80
CA MET A 30 33.86 -26.93 1.48
C MET A 30 34.35 -28.35 1.18
N LEU A 31 34.03 -28.89 0.02
CA LEU A 31 34.81 -29.97 -0.58
C LEU A 31 35.27 -29.52 -1.96
N ASN A 32 36.59 -29.58 -2.11
CA ASN A 32 37.36 -29.29 -3.29
C ASN A 32 37.95 -30.64 -3.74
N GLU A 33 37.64 -31.08 -4.95
CA GLU A 33 38.42 -32.13 -5.62
C GLU A 33 38.83 -31.66 -7.01
N ASN A 34 40.12 -31.77 -7.27
CA ASN A 34 40.84 -31.29 -8.44
C ASN A 34 40.63 -32.21 -9.65
N ARG A 35 40.47 -31.55 -10.82
CA ARG A 35 41.08 -31.85 -12.12
C ARG A 35 41.09 -33.31 -12.64
N LEU A 36 40.27 -33.54 -13.67
CA LEU A 36 40.60 -34.38 -14.81
C LEU A 36 39.99 -33.82 -16.10
N GLY A 37 40.84 -33.61 -17.12
CA GLY A 37 40.51 -33.74 -18.54
C GLY A 37 39.50 -32.76 -19.16
N ASP A 38 40.02 -31.73 -19.81
CA ASP A 38 39.35 -30.93 -20.84
C ASP A 38 38.85 -31.81 -22.00
N MET A 39 37.56 -32.15 -22.04
CA MET A 39 36.81 -32.73 -23.18
C MET A 39 35.28 -32.66 -22.95
N SER A 40 34.67 -31.48 -22.74
CA SER A 40 33.20 -31.46 -22.49
C SER A 40 32.38 -30.20 -22.83
N SER A 41 32.84 -29.29 -23.68
CA SER A 41 32.01 -28.11 -24.05
C SER A 41 30.85 -28.42 -25.02
N LYS A 42 30.62 -29.69 -25.38
CA LYS A 42 29.56 -30.10 -26.32
C LYS A 42 28.35 -30.76 -25.66
N TYR A 43 28.45 -31.15 -24.40
CA TYR A 43 27.37 -31.87 -23.71
C TYR A 43 27.01 -31.15 -22.41
N LYS A 44 25.77 -30.67 -22.33
CA LYS A 44 25.19 -30.20 -21.08
C LYS A 44 24.95 -31.43 -20.20
N ILE A 45 25.56 -31.47 -19.02
CA ILE A 45 25.29 -32.51 -18.03
C ILE A 45 23.86 -32.28 -17.54
N PHE A 46 22.93 -33.14 -17.94
CA PHE A 46 21.55 -33.09 -17.49
C PHE A 46 21.50 -33.43 -16.00
N GLN A 47 21.00 -32.49 -15.20
CA GLN A 47 20.63 -32.73 -13.81
C GLN A 47 19.18 -33.20 -13.77
N GLU A 48 18.80 -34.03 -12.80
CA GLU A 48 17.41 -34.55 -12.67
C GLU A 48 16.36 -33.42 -12.61
N GLN A 49 16.75 -32.28 -12.05
CA GLN A 49 15.93 -31.04 -12.00
C GLN A 49 15.68 -30.36 -13.36
N ASP A 50 16.45 -30.71 -14.40
CA ASP A 50 16.30 -30.19 -15.77
C ASP A 50 15.49 -31.16 -16.66
N ALA A 51 15.06 -32.31 -16.13
CA ALA A 51 14.30 -33.29 -16.89
C ALA A 51 12.89 -32.75 -17.17
N GLU A 52 12.51 -32.75 -18.44
CA GLU A 52 11.14 -32.45 -18.84
C GLU A 52 10.25 -33.62 -18.41
N ILE A 53 9.34 -33.35 -17.46
CA ILE A 53 8.35 -34.34 -17.02
C ILE A 53 7.38 -34.55 -18.18
N ILE A 54 7.47 -35.71 -18.83
CA ILE A 54 6.53 -36.11 -19.89
C ILE A 54 5.21 -36.49 -19.21
N SER A 55 4.29 -35.53 -19.14
CA SER A 55 2.91 -35.80 -18.75
C SER A 55 2.23 -36.66 -19.81
N ASP A 56 1.44 -37.64 -19.39
CA ASP A 56 0.58 -38.33 -20.33
C ASP A 56 -0.58 -37.43 -20.78
N SER A 57 -1.29 -37.85 -21.83
CA SER A 57 -2.42 -37.08 -22.36
C SER A 57 -3.57 -36.87 -21.36
N TYR A 58 -3.60 -37.62 -20.25
CA TYR A 58 -4.61 -37.47 -19.19
C TYR A 58 -4.19 -36.39 -18.19
N GLU A 59 -2.94 -36.39 -17.74
CA GLU A 59 -2.34 -35.35 -16.90
C GLU A 59 -2.34 -33.98 -17.59
N GLU A 60 -2.07 -33.92 -18.89
CA GLU A 60 -2.18 -32.66 -19.64
C GLU A 60 -3.61 -32.11 -19.61
N ARG A 61 -4.63 -32.96 -19.88
CA ARG A 61 -6.04 -32.53 -19.84
C ARG A 61 -6.46 -32.03 -18.46
N LEU A 62 -6.00 -32.67 -17.39
CA LEU A 62 -6.24 -32.23 -16.00
C LEU A 62 -5.62 -30.86 -15.73
N LYS A 63 -4.37 -30.63 -16.15
CA LYS A 63 -3.74 -29.30 -16.04
C LYS A 63 -4.53 -28.23 -16.79
N TYR A 64 -4.98 -28.52 -18.02
CA TYR A 64 -5.80 -27.58 -18.79
C TYR A 64 -7.17 -27.32 -18.13
N SER A 65 -7.84 -28.34 -17.58
CA SER A 65 -9.10 -28.12 -16.85
C SER A 65 -8.90 -27.25 -15.62
N ASP A 66 -7.85 -27.50 -14.84
CA ASP A 66 -7.54 -26.71 -13.63
C ASP A 66 -7.22 -25.25 -14.01
N LEU A 67 -6.45 -25.03 -15.08
CA LEU A 67 -6.17 -23.68 -15.61
C LEU A 67 -7.45 -22.98 -16.10
N LEU A 68 -8.34 -23.71 -16.77
CA LEU A 68 -9.63 -23.19 -17.23
C LEU A 68 -10.56 -22.85 -16.04
N GLU A 69 -10.51 -23.62 -14.96
CA GLU A 69 -11.25 -23.31 -13.74
C GLU A 69 -10.70 -22.06 -13.05
N VAL A 70 -9.38 -21.95 -12.88
CA VAL A 70 -8.74 -20.76 -12.28
C VAL A 70 -9.06 -19.49 -13.08
N THR A 71 -8.99 -19.54 -14.41
CA THR A 71 -9.32 -18.38 -15.26
C THR A 71 -10.80 -18.01 -15.21
N LYS A 72 -11.72 -18.98 -15.13
CA LYS A 72 -13.15 -18.72 -14.95
C LYS A 72 -13.44 -18.08 -13.58
N VAL A 73 -12.90 -18.62 -12.49
CA VAL A 73 -13.08 -18.10 -11.13
C VAL A 73 -12.58 -16.67 -11.01
N ASP A 74 -11.41 -16.38 -11.58
CA ASP A 74 -10.87 -15.02 -11.66
C ASP A 74 -11.84 -14.07 -12.38
N ASN A 75 -12.40 -14.49 -13.52
CA ASN A 75 -13.33 -13.65 -14.28
C ASN A 75 -14.64 -13.36 -13.52
N TYR A 76 -15.20 -14.33 -12.80
CA TYR A 76 -16.40 -14.10 -11.97
C TYR A 76 -16.14 -13.16 -10.80
N SER A 77 -14.93 -13.18 -10.23
CA SER A 77 -14.55 -12.32 -9.11
C SER A 77 -14.70 -10.82 -9.46
N PHE A 78 -14.46 -10.46 -10.72
CA PHE A 78 -14.53 -9.07 -11.22
C PHE A 78 -15.83 -8.71 -11.96
N LEU A 79 -16.80 -9.62 -12.04
CA LEU A 79 -18.03 -9.40 -12.81
C LEU A 79 -18.76 -8.14 -12.36
N GLY A 80 -18.97 -7.16 -13.24
CA GLY A 80 -19.66 -5.90 -12.94
C GLY A 80 -18.76 -4.78 -12.40
N LEU A 81 -17.44 -4.96 -12.40
CA LEU A 81 -16.45 -3.91 -12.11
C LEU A 81 -15.87 -3.32 -13.38
N ASN A 82 -15.52 -2.02 -13.33
CA ASN A 82 -14.79 -1.37 -14.41
C ASN A 82 -13.29 -1.69 -14.33
N LEU A 83 -12.79 -2.46 -15.30
CA LEU A 83 -11.40 -2.86 -15.41
C LEU A 83 -10.57 -1.95 -16.34
N GLU A 84 -11.19 -0.93 -16.94
CA GLU A 84 -10.47 0.07 -17.74
C GLU A 84 -9.73 1.05 -16.83
N ARG A 85 -8.59 1.55 -17.31
CA ARG A 85 -7.77 2.53 -16.59
C ARG A 85 -8.56 3.81 -16.33
N GLY A 86 -8.43 4.37 -15.12
CA GLY A 86 -9.07 5.62 -14.74
C GLY A 86 -8.49 6.85 -15.45
N LYS A 87 -9.18 7.99 -15.36
CA LYS A 87 -8.77 9.25 -15.99
C LYS A 87 -7.62 9.94 -15.26
N HIS A 88 -7.70 9.99 -13.93
CA HIS A 88 -6.74 10.70 -13.07
C HIS A 88 -5.69 9.76 -12.44
N GLY A 89 -5.63 8.50 -12.88
CA GLY A 89 -4.73 7.50 -12.34
C GLY A 89 -5.15 6.08 -12.72
N VAL A 90 -4.61 5.07 -12.03
CA VAL A 90 -5.04 3.68 -12.24
C VAL A 90 -6.48 3.49 -11.76
N PHE A 91 -6.85 4.13 -10.66
CA PHE A 91 -8.22 4.17 -10.14
C PHE A 91 -8.83 5.56 -10.22
N ASP A 92 -10.09 5.61 -10.63
CA ASP A 92 -10.98 6.72 -10.33
C ASP A 92 -11.71 6.46 -9.00
N ILE A 93 -12.07 7.53 -8.29
CA ILE A 93 -12.69 7.44 -6.97
C ILE A 93 -14.03 6.71 -7.00
N GLU A 94 -14.83 6.92 -8.04
CA GLU A 94 -16.14 6.26 -8.21
C GLU A 94 -15.99 4.74 -8.33
N ASP A 95 -15.00 4.29 -9.10
CA ASP A 95 -14.71 2.87 -9.26
C ASP A 95 -14.22 2.24 -7.96
N LEU A 96 -13.38 2.95 -7.20
CA LEU A 96 -12.93 2.48 -5.90
C LEU A 96 -14.12 2.35 -4.92
N VAL A 97 -15.02 3.33 -4.88
CA VAL A 97 -16.22 3.26 -4.03
C VAL A 97 -17.12 2.09 -4.44
N LYS A 98 -17.33 1.85 -5.74
CA LYS A 98 -18.09 0.67 -6.23
C LYS A 98 -17.47 -0.65 -5.75
N VAL A 99 -16.13 -0.76 -5.81
CA VAL A 99 -15.40 -1.93 -5.29
C VAL A 99 -15.62 -2.10 -3.79
N LEU A 100 -15.54 -1.03 -3.01
CA LEU A 100 -15.71 -1.07 -1.56
C LEU A 100 -17.15 -1.43 -1.13
N VAL A 101 -18.15 -0.91 -1.86
CA VAL A 101 -19.56 -1.23 -1.66
C VAL A 101 -19.85 -2.69 -2.00
N ARG A 102 -19.26 -3.23 -3.08
CA ARG A 102 -19.36 -4.65 -3.43
C ARG A 102 -18.83 -5.56 -2.32
N GLU A 103 -17.70 -5.20 -1.72
CA GLU A 103 -17.14 -5.92 -0.57
C GLU A 103 -17.89 -5.66 0.74
N ASN A 104 -19.00 -4.89 0.72
CA ASN A 104 -19.83 -4.61 1.89
C ASN A 104 -19.04 -3.95 3.03
N SER A 105 -18.15 -3.02 2.65
CA SER A 105 -17.42 -2.15 3.56
C SER A 105 -18.38 -1.16 4.23
N GLU A 106 -18.11 -0.80 5.48
CA GLU A 106 -18.95 0.12 6.25
C GLU A 106 -18.30 1.50 6.36
N ASN A 107 -19.11 2.54 6.59
CA ASN A 107 -18.68 3.90 6.87
C ASN A 107 -17.60 4.41 5.89
N ILE A 108 -17.97 4.56 4.62
CA ILE A 108 -17.05 5.02 3.56
C ILE A 108 -17.04 6.56 3.59
N LEU A 109 -15.90 7.12 3.96
CA LEU A 109 -15.64 8.57 3.89
C LEU A 109 -14.63 8.83 2.77
N VAL A 110 -14.93 9.81 1.93
CA VAL A 110 -14.03 10.27 0.87
C VAL A 110 -13.74 11.75 1.11
N VAL A 111 -12.46 12.07 1.24
CA VAL A 111 -11.97 13.43 1.45
C VAL A 111 -11.15 13.83 0.23
N LYS A 112 -11.49 14.98 -0.37
CA LYS A 112 -10.67 15.60 -1.41
C LYS A 112 -9.59 16.42 -0.73
N VAL A 113 -8.33 16.11 -1.02
CA VAL A 113 -7.19 16.82 -0.44
C VAL A 113 -6.85 18.02 -1.35
N PRO A 114 -6.64 19.22 -0.78
CA PRO A 114 -6.25 20.39 -1.57
C PRO A 114 -4.84 20.19 -2.16
N ALA A 115 -4.65 20.67 -3.39
CA ALA A 115 -3.40 20.49 -4.15
C ALA A 115 -2.17 21.14 -3.51
N GLU A 116 -2.37 22.06 -2.56
CA GLU A 116 -1.31 22.68 -1.74
C GLU A 116 -0.57 21.64 -0.91
N ILE A 117 -1.30 20.63 -0.41
CA ILE A 117 -0.75 19.52 0.35
C ILE A 117 -0.28 18.47 -0.66
N LYS A 118 1.03 18.43 -0.93
CA LYS A 118 1.67 17.44 -1.84
C LYS A 118 1.67 16.02 -1.26
N TYR A 119 0.48 15.46 -1.04
CA TYR A 119 0.28 14.15 -0.45
C TYR A 119 -0.40 13.18 -1.41
N VAL A 120 -1.72 13.32 -1.58
CA VAL A 120 -2.58 12.56 -2.51
C VAL A 120 -3.70 13.48 -2.97
N GLU A 121 -4.41 13.11 -4.04
CA GLU A 121 -5.57 13.89 -4.51
C GLU A 121 -6.84 13.57 -3.70
N TYR A 122 -7.01 12.28 -3.37
CA TYR A 122 -8.14 11.80 -2.57
C TYR A 122 -7.66 10.88 -1.45
N MET A 123 -8.30 11.03 -0.29
CA MET A 123 -8.14 10.12 0.84
C MET A 123 -9.47 9.43 1.08
N CYS A 124 -9.45 8.10 1.07
CA CYS A 124 -10.62 7.27 1.34
C CYS A 124 -10.41 6.53 2.67
N ILE A 125 -11.36 6.69 3.58
CA ILE A 125 -11.34 6.06 4.91
C ILE A 125 -12.56 5.13 4.99
N VAL A 126 -12.32 3.86 5.25
CA VAL A 126 -13.36 2.83 5.34
C VAL A 126 -13.25 2.03 6.61
N SER A 127 -14.38 1.53 7.09
CA SER A 127 -14.45 0.65 8.25
C SER A 127 -14.70 -0.79 7.83
N GLY A 128 -13.84 -1.69 8.31
CA GLY A 128 -14.01 -3.13 8.16
C GLY A 128 -14.74 -3.76 9.36
N LYS A 129 -15.49 -4.82 9.09
CA LYS A 129 -16.23 -5.60 10.10
C LYS A 129 -15.31 -6.45 11.00
N SER A 130 -14.24 -6.98 10.43
CA SER A 130 -13.27 -7.85 11.13
C SER A 130 -11.89 -7.72 10.50
N GLN A 131 -10.85 -8.15 11.21
CA GLN A 131 -9.48 -8.14 10.68
C GLN A 131 -9.39 -8.91 9.34
N LYS A 132 -9.99 -10.09 9.25
CA LYS A 132 -10.00 -10.89 8.02
C LYS A 132 -10.73 -10.16 6.89
N HIS A 133 -11.83 -9.49 7.20
CA HIS A 133 -12.58 -8.69 6.22
C HIS A 133 -11.73 -7.53 5.70
N MET A 134 -11.03 -6.81 6.58
CA MET A 134 -10.12 -5.72 6.18
C MET A 134 -9.00 -6.21 5.26
N GLN A 135 -8.39 -7.35 5.58
CA GLN A 135 -7.36 -7.97 4.74
C GLN A 135 -7.93 -8.40 3.38
N ALA A 136 -9.12 -8.99 3.36
CA ALA A 136 -9.80 -9.39 2.12
C ALA A 136 -10.05 -8.19 1.21
N ILE A 137 -10.58 -7.08 1.74
CA ILE A 137 -10.77 -5.82 0.99
C ILE A 137 -9.44 -5.32 0.41
N ALA A 138 -8.40 -5.24 1.24
CA ALA A 138 -7.09 -4.74 0.80
C ALA A 138 -6.50 -5.60 -0.34
N GLN A 139 -6.59 -6.93 -0.21
CA GLN A 139 -6.13 -7.86 -1.23
C GLN A 139 -6.98 -7.79 -2.50
N PHE A 140 -8.30 -7.62 -2.37
CA PHE A 140 -9.21 -7.48 -3.50
C PHE A 140 -8.93 -6.20 -4.29
N VAL A 141 -8.81 -5.05 -3.61
CA VAL A 141 -8.43 -3.78 -4.25
C VAL A 141 -7.08 -3.91 -4.98
N LYS A 142 -6.09 -4.58 -4.38
CA LYS A 142 -4.81 -4.87 -5.02
C LYS A 142 -4.95 -5.77 -6.26
N LYS A 143 -5.81 -6.78 -6.22
CA LYS A 143 -6.11 -7.63 -7.39
C LYS A 143 -6.73 -6.82 -8.53
N VAL A 144 -7.70 -5.96 -8.21
CA VAL A 144 -8.31 -5.06 -9.20
C VAL A 144 -7.26 -4.10 -9.77
N PHE A 145 -6.39 -3.52 -8.91
CA PHE A 145 -5.28 -2.66 -9.37
C PHE A 145 -4.42 -3.36 -10.41
N LYS A 146 -4.01 -4.60 -10.14
CA LYS A 146 -3.16 -5.39 -11.05
C LYS A 146 -3.78 -5.65 -12.41
N ARG A 147 -5.12 -5.69 -12.50
CA ARG A 147 -5.84 -5.84 -13.78
C ARG A 147 -5.94 -4.52 -14.54
N LYS A 148 -6.06 -3.40 -13.82
CA LYS A 148 -6.16 -2.04 -14.39
C LYS A 148 -4.80 -1.41 -14.75
N CYS A 149 -3.71 -1.87 -14.13
CA CYS A 149 -2.40 -1.25 -14.26
C CYS A 149 -1.68 -1.61 -15.56
N CYS A 150 -0.87 -0.67 -16.06
CA CYS A 150 0.04 -0.90 -17.17
C CYS A 150 1.40 -1.44 -16.68
N LYS A 151 2.24 -1.95 -17.61
CA LYS A 151 3.58 -2.49 -17.28
C LYS A 151 4.51 -1.51 -16.55
N ASN A 152 4.26 -0.20 -16.67
CA ASN A 152 5.08 0.85 -16.07
C ASN A 152 4.58 1.30 -14.69
N ASP A 153 3.38 0.89 -14.28
CA ASP A 153 2.79 1.32 -13.01
C ASP A 153 3.34 0.46 -11.86
N ILE A 154 3.62 1.09 -10.72
CA ILE A 154 4.12 0.40 -9.52
C ILE A 154 2.93 -0.26 -8.82
N ILE A 155 3.03 -1.57 -8.58
CA ILE A 155 1.99 -2.30 -7.86
C ILE A 155 1.91 -1.79 -6.42
N PRO A 156 0.71 -1.44 -5.93
CA PRO A 156 0.51 -0.89 -4.60
C PRO A 156 0.91 -1.91 -3.55
N LYS A 157 1.67 -1.45 -2.56
CA LYS A 157 2.00 -2.25 -1.38
C LYS A 157 0.92 -2.02 -0.32
N VAL A 158 0.45 -3.12 0.26
CA VAL A 158 -0.42 -3.09 1.44
C VAL A 158 0.49 -2.94 2.65
N GLU A 159 0.33 -1.85 3.39
CA GLU A 159 1.03 -1.61 4.65
C GLU A 159 0.10 -1.96 5.81
N GLY A 160 0.63 -2.57 6.87
CA GLY A 160 -0.17 -3.00 8.03
C GLY A 160 -0.97 -4.28 7.82
N GLU A 161 -0.61 -5.15 6.86
CA GLU A 161 -1.35 -6.40 6.61
C GLU A 161 -1.44 -7.32 7.85
N LEU A 162 -0.41 -7.32 8.70
CA LEU A 162 -0.38 -8.08 9.96
C LEU A 162 -1.09 -7.34 11.12
N SER A 163 -1.34 -6.04 10.97
CA SER A 163 -2.01 -5.23 11.98
C SER A 163 -3.51 -5.54 12.00
N LYS A 164 -4.09 -5.57 13.20
CA LYS A 164 -5.52 -5.89 13.37
C LYS A 164 -6.44 -4.70 13.16
N ASP A 165 -5.90 -3.51 13.43
CA ASP A 165 -6.69 -2.31 13.64
C ASP A 165 -6.66 -1.35 12.46
N TRP A 166 -5.57 -1.36 11.68
CA TRP A 166 -5.34 -0.44 10.59
C TRP A 166 -4.53 -1.06 9.46
N ILE A 167 -5.06 -0.96 8.25
CA ILE A 167 -4.40 -1.30 6.99
C ILE A 167 -4.42 -0.05 6.09
N ALA A 168 -3.30 0.25 5.44
CA ALA A 168 -3.20 1.34 4.49
C ALA A 168 -2.76 0.82 3.12
N VAL A 169 -3.40 1.31 2.06
CA VAL A 169 -3.10 0.95 0.67
C VAL A 169 -2.89 2.23 -0.12
N ASP A 170 -1.70 2.36 -0.70
CA ASP A 170 -1.31 3.49 -1.54
C ASP A 170 -1.62 3.15 -3.00
N LEU A 171 -2.61 3.81 -3.62
CA LEU A 171 -3.00 3.60 -5.01
C LEU A 171 -2.37 4.65 -5.95
N GLY A 172 -1.44 5.48 -5.46
CA GLY A 172 -0.80 6.56 -6.20
C GLY A 172 -1.55 7.88 -6.07
N ASN A 173 -2.71 8.01 -6.72
CA ASN A 173 -3.56 9.21 -6.64
C ASN A 173 -4.52 9.19 -5.43
N ILE A 174 -4.90 7.99 -4.97
CA ILE A 174 -5.83 7.78 -3.86
C ILE A 174 -5.12 7.04 -2.72
N ALA A 175 -5.25 7.55 -1.49
CA ALA A 175 -4.86 6.83 -0.28
C ALA A 175 -6.05 6.13 0.37
N LEU A 176 -6.06 4.81 0.39
CA LEU A 176 -7.10 4.01 1.05
C LEU A 176 -6.66 3.60 2.46
N HIS A 177 -7.43 3.98 3.47
CA HIS A 177 -7.24 3.60 4.86
C HIS A 177 -8.41 2.74 5.31
N ILE A 178 -8.10 1.52 5.76
CA ILE A 178 -9.09 0.55 6.24
C ILE A 178 -8.88 0.39 7.75
N PHE A 179 -9.87 0.80 8.53
CA PHE A 179 -9.83 0.75 9.98
C PHE A 179 -10.82 -0.28 10.54
N SER A 180 -10.48 -0.84 11.70
CA SER A 180 -11.46 -1.47 12.57
C SER A 180 -12.38 -0.40 13.18
N LYS A 181 -13.64 -0.72 13.48
CA LYS A 181 -14.61 0.22 14.09
C LYS A 181 -14.03 0.90 15.34
N LYS A 182 -13.44 0.10 16.24
CA LYS A 182 -12.82 0.59 17.48
C LYS A 182 -11.63 1.52 17.21
N ALA A 183 -10.82 1.21 16.20
CA ALA A 183 -9.66 2.02 15.85
C ALA A 183 -10.08 3.37 15.28
N ARG A 184 -11.16 3.39 14.48
CA ARG A 184 -11.68 4.62 13.90
C ARG A 184 -12.19 5.58 14.96
N GLU A 185 -12.92 5.08 15.95
CA GLU A 185 -13.39 5.88 17.10
C GLU A 185 -12.21 6.39 17.95
N LEU A 186 -11.14 5.61 18.10
CA LEU A 186 -9.97 6.00 18.89
C LEU A 186 -9.13 7.10 18.20
N TYR A 187 -8.91 6.98 16.89
CA TYR A 187 -8.05 7.90 16.14
C TYR A 187 -8.80 9.12 15.60
N ASP A 188 -10.13 9.05 15.48
CA ASP A 188 -11.03 10.11 15.01
C ASP A 188 -10.50 10.92 13.82
N LEU A 189 -9.98 10.21 12.81
CA LEU A 189 -9.46 10.84 11.60
C LEU A 189 -10.55 11.53 10.78
N ASP A 190 -11.81 11.17 11.03
CA ASP A 190 -12.97 11.79 10.38
C ASP A 190 -13.04 13.26 10.79
N SER A 191 -12.92 13.58 12.08
CA SER A 191 -12.90 14.96 12.56
C SER A 191 -11.69 15.74 12.05
N LEU A 192 -10.48 15.15 12.09
CA LEU A 192 -9.25 15.82 11.68
C LEU A 192 -9.28 16.26 10.20
N TRP A 193 -9.81 15.40 9.32
CA TRP A 193 -9.81 15.68 7.87
C TRP A 193 -11.11 16.32 7.37
N ALA A 194 -12.21 16.23 8.14
CA ALA A 194 -13.46 16.92 7.81
C ALA A 194 -13.47 18.37 8.33
N ALA A 195 -12.85 18.63 9.49
CA ALA A 195 -12.59 19.98 9.95
C ALA A 195 -11.40 20.54 9.14
N GLY A 196 -11.69 21.18 8.01
CA GLY A 196 -10.66 21.89 7.25
C GLY A 196 -9.87 22.86 8.15
N SER A 197 -8.65 23.24 7.75
CA SER A 197 -7.73 24.12 8.49
C SER A 197 -8.39 25.38 9.08
N ARG A 198 -9.50 25.85 8.49
CA ARG A 198 -10.30 26.98 8.96
C ARG A 198 -10.90 26.82 10.36
N PHE A 199 -11.07 25.59 10.88
CA PHE A 199 -11.75 25.35 12.16
C PHE A 199 -10.83 24.78 13.25
N ASP A 200 -9.55 24.56 12.96
CA ASP A 200 -8.57 24.17 13.95
C ASP A 200 -7.92 25.44 14.53
N ASP A 201 -8.44 25.89 15.68
CA ASP A 201 -7.93 27.07 16.41
C ASP A 201 -6.47 26.90 16.83
N GLU A 202 -5.96 25.68 16.95
CA GLU A 202 -4.56 25.43 17.30
C GLU A 202 -3.64 25.54 16.09
N TYR A 203 -4.07 25.01 14.93
CA TYR A 203 -3.35 25.19 13.66
C TYR A 203 -3.34 26.66 13.18
N ASN A 204 -4.42 27.41 13.43
CA ASN A 204 -4.52 28.82 13.06
C ASN A 204 -3.80 29.78 14.03
N LYS A 205 -3.27 29.29 15.16
CA LYS A 205 -2.39 30.12 16.00
C LYS A 205 -1.11 30.40 15.22
N ARG A 206 -0.90 31.67 14.87
CA ARG A 206 0.40 32.12 14.36
C ARG A 206 1.44 31.83 15.43
N GLU A 207 2.50 31.12 15.07
CA GLU A 207 3.64 30.92 15.96
C GLU A 207 4.15 32.30 16.43
N PRO A 208 4.41 32.50 17.73
CA PRO A 208 4.83 33.80 18.26
C PRO A 208 6.12 34.30 17.61
N VAL A 209 6.95 33.38 17.11
CA VAL A 209 8.17 33.70 16.36
C VAL A 209 7.87 34.26 14.96
N SER A 210 6.85 33.77 14.25
CA SER A 210 6.42 34.36 12.97
C SER A 210 5.90 35.77 13.17
N GLU A 211 5.11 35.99 14.23
CA GLU A 211 4.59 37.32 14.55
C GLU A 211 5.72 38.29 14.96
N MET A 212 6.72 37.81 15.69
CA MET A 212 7.91 38.57 16.05
C MET A 212 8.75 38.93 14.81
N LEU A 213 8.93 38.00 13.87
CA LEU A 213 9.67 38.23 12.62
C LEU A 213 8.93 39.20 11.68
N GLU A 214 7.61 39.12 11.57
CA GLU A 214 6.80 40.07 10.80
C GLU A 214 6.92 41.48 11.39
N LYS A 215 6.80 41.63 12.71
CA LYS A 215 7.01 42.92 13.39
C LYS A 215 8.38 43.49 13.07
N HIS A 216 9.44 42.69 13.19
CA HIS A 216 10.80 43.13 12.87
C HIS A 216 10.98 43.46 11.38
N SER A 217 10.34 42.74 10.46
CA SER A 217 10.38 43.05 9.02
C SER A 217 9.76 44.42 8.71
N VAL A 218 8.64 44.76 9.36
CA VAL A 218 8.00 46.08 9.25
C VAL A 218 8.90 47.20 9.81
N TYR A 219 9.66 46.92 10.87
CA TYR A 219 10.64 47.88 11.39
C TYR A 219 11.81 48.15 10.45
N LEU A 220 12.13 47.23 9.52
CA LEU A 220 13.24 47.37 8.59
C LEU A 220 12.86 48.05 7.27
N GLU A 221 11.57 48.13 6.92
CA GLU A 221 11.09 48.81 5.70
C GLU A 221 11.35 50.33 5.69
N GLY A 222 11.61 50.93 6.85
CA GLY A 222 11.87 52.37 7.00
C GLY A 222 13.34 52.76 7.21
N LEU A 223 14.28 51.83 7.15
CA LEU A 223 15.70 52.13 7.35
C LEU A 223 16.41 52.26 6.01
N GLU A 224 16.81 53.49 5.68
CA GLU A 224 17.73 53.72 4.58
C GLU A 224 19.16 53.30 5.00
N PRO A 225 19.93 52.64 4.11
CA PRO A 225 21.32 52.31 4.42
C PRO A 225 22.11 53.61 4.61
N ALA A 226 22.86 53.69 5.71
CA ALA A 226 23.73 54.83 5.98
C ALA A 226 24.69 55.03 4.80
N SER A 227 24.60 56.20 4.16
CA SER A 227 25.45 56.63 3.04
C SER A 227 26.87 56.91 3.49
#